data_AF-A0A5D2WGZ1-F1
#
_entry.id   AF-A0A5D2WGZ1-F1
#
_cell.length_a   1.000
_cell.length_b   1.000
_cell.length_c   1.000
_cell.angle_alpha   90.00
_cell.angle_beta   90.00
_cell.angle_gamma   90.00
#
_symmetry.space_group_name_H-M   'P 1'
#
loop_
_entity.id
_entity.type
_entity.pdbx_description
1 polymer ?
#
loop_
_entity_poly.entity_id
_entity_poly.type
_entity_poly.pdbx_seq_one_letter_code
_entity_poly.pdbx_strand_id
1 'polypeptide(L)'
;MQQGTGGSETEVTWEDQQNINKFGRLNNRFHELDDEIKVAKEAIDNLEDASNELILTDEEVVRFQIGEVFAHVPKEEVETRIEEMKEVNSKNLEKLEEEKESVLAQMAELKKILYGKFKDSINLEED
;
A
#
# COMPACT_ATOMS: atom_id res chain seq x y z
N MET A 1 -46.21 -24.59 15.36
CA MET A 1 -46.35 -23.81 14.12
C MET A 1 -45.70 -22.46 14.36
N GLN A 2 -44.38 -22.37 14.23
CA GLN A 2 -43.65 -21.09 14.39
C GLN A 2 -43.30 -20.59 12.99
N GLN A 3 -43.71 -19.35 12.72
CA GLN A 3 -43.66 -18.68 11.43
C GLN A 3 -42.24 -18.68 10.85
N GLY A 4 -42.12 -19.20 9.62
CA GLY A 4 -40.99 -18.87 8.77
C GLY A 4 -41.05 -17.39 8.43
N THR A 5 -40.13 -16.61 8.98
CA THR A 5 -39.82 -15.28 8.48
C THR A 5 -39.23 -15.47 7.09
N GLY A 6 -40.08 -15.29 6.07
CA GLY A 6 -39.64 -15.08 4.70
C GLY A 6 -38.83 -13.80 4.65
N GLY A 7 -37.53 -13.90 4.89
CA GLY A 7 -36.59 -12.93 4.36
C GLY A 7 -36.76 -13.00 2.85
N SER A 8 -37.14 -11.90 2.23
CA SER A 8 -37.00 -11.76 0.78
C SER A 8 -35.53 -12.05 0.48
N GLU A 9 -35.22 -13.21 -0.08
CA GLU A 9 -33.92 -13.45 -0.70
C GLU A 9 -33.78 -12.37 -1.77
N THR A 10 -33.04 -11.32 -1.45
CA THR A 10 -32.80 -10.21 -2.37
C THR A 10 -32.15 -10.81 -3.61
N GLU A 11 -32.85 -10.73 -4.74
CA GLU A 11 -32.37 -11.32 -5.99
C GLU A 11 -31.02 -10.70 -6.37
N VAL A 12 -30.00 -11.56 -6.50
CA VAL A 12 -28.65 -11.17 -6.87
C VAL A 12 -28.58 -11.11 -8.39
N THR A 13 -28.43 -9.89 -8.92
CA THR A 13 -28.24 -9.69 -10.36
C THR A 13 -26.78 -9.90 -10.75
N TRP A 14 -26.53 -10.09 -12.04
CA TRP A 14 -25.17 -10.19 -12.56
C TRP A 14 -24.32 -8.94 -12.25
N GLU A 15 -24.91 -7.75 -12.32
CA GLU A 15 -24.24 -6.48 -12.00
C GLU A 15 -23.81 -6.42 -10.53
N ASP A 16 -24.64 -6.91 -9.60
CA ASP A 16 -24.27 -6.98 -8.19
C ASP A 16 -23.07 -7.91 -7.98
N GLN A 17 -23.07 -9.07 -8.64
CA GLN A 17 -21.96 -10.00 -8.55
C GLN A 17 -20.67 -9.39 -9.12
N GLN A 18 -20.77 -8.58 -10.17
CA GLN A 18 -19.61 -7.83 -10.67
C GLN A 18 -19.11 -6.80 -9.66
N ASN A 19 -20.01 -6.09 -8.99
CA ASN A 19 -19.66 -5.12 -7.95
C ASN A 19 -19.02 -5.80 -6.73
N ILE A 20 -19.54 -6.95 -6.30
CA ILE A 20 -18.95 -7.79 -5.24
C ILE A 20 -17.54 -8.24 -5.64
N ASN A 21 -17.37 -8.79 -6.85
CA ASN A 21 -16.08 -9.24 -7.33
C ASN A 21 -15.08 -8.08 -7.48
N LYS A 22 -15.56 -6.89 -7.89
CA LYS A 22 -14.74 -5.67 -7.97
C LYS A 22 -14.31 -5.22 -6.59
N PHE A 23 -15.22 -5.21 -5.61
CA PHE A 23 -14.90 -4.88 -4.22
C PHE A 23 -13.81 -5.82 -3.68
N GLY A 24 -13.94 -7.13 -3.88
CA GLY A 24 -12.93 -8.10 -3.44
C GLY A 24 -11.55 -7.86 -4.07
N ARG A 25 -11.48 -7.49 -5.36
CA ARG A 25 -10.21 -7.13 -6.02
C ARG A 25 -9.60 -5.85 -5.46
N LEU A 26 -10.42 -4.82 -5.24
CA LEU A 26 -9.96 -3.56 -4.67
C LEU A 26 -9.46 -3.75 -3.24
N ASN A 27 -10.13 -4.59 -2.46
CA ASN A 27 -9.74 -4.93 -1.11
C ASN A 27 -8.38 -5.65 -1.06
N ASN A 28 -8.15 -6.63 -1.94
CA ASN A 28 -6.82 -7.25 -2.06
C ASN A 28 -5.75 -6.23 -2.45
N ARG A 29 -6.05 -5.35 -3.41
CA ARG A 29 -5.10 -4.29 -3.82
C ARG A 29 -4.82 -3.31 -2.69
N PHE A 30 -5.81 -3.01 -1.85
CA PHE A 30 -5.62 -2.16 -0.67
C PHE A 30 -4.58 -2.75 0.29
N HIS A 31 -4.66 -4.05 0.59
CA HIS A 31 -3.67 -4.73 1.44
C HIS A 31 -2.29 -4.76 0.82
N GLU A 32 -2.19 -5.07 -0.47
CA GLU A 32 -0.93 -4.99 -1.21
C GLU A 32 -0.31 -3.59 -1.12
N LEU A 33 -1.12 -2.54 -1.29
CA LEU A 33 -0.67 -1.16 -1.16
C LEU A 33 -0.22 -0.83 0.27
N ASP A 34 -0.88 -1.37 1.30
CA ASP A 34 -0.48 -1.15 2.69
C ASP A 34 0.89 -1.77 2.99
N ASP A 35 1.12 -2.99 2.50
CA ASP A 35 2.42 -3.66 2.60
C ASP A 35 3.50 -2.92 1.79
N GLU A 36 3.21 -2.51 0.56
CA GLU A 36 4.12 -1.73 -0.30
C GLU A 36 4.51 -0.40 0.35
N ILE A 37 3.54 0.33 0.92
CA ILE A 37 3.77 1.60 1.65
C ILE A 37 4.64 1.37 2.87
N LYS A 38 4.39 0.31 3.64
CA LYS A 38 5.20 -0.02 4.81
C LYS A 38 6.65 -0.29 4.42
N VAL A 39 6.88 -1.10 3.39
CA VAL A 39 8.24 -1.39 2.88
C VAL A 39 8.92 -0.12 2.37
N ALA A 40 8.19 0.76 1.67
CA ALA A 40 8.74 2.03 1.20
C ALA A 40 9.16 2.95 2.35
N LYS A 41 8.37 3.03 3.42
CA LYS A 41 8.70 3.80 4.63
C LYS A 41 9.94 3.23 5.33
N GLU A 42 9.99 1.91 5.53
CA GLU A 42 11.18 1.24 6.08
C GLU A 42 12.44 1.49 5.24
N ALA A 43 12.31 1.50 3.90
CA ALA A 43 13.44 1.82 3.02
C ALA A 43 13.94 3.26 3.17
N ILE A 44 13.03 4.24 3.31
CA ILE A 44 13.39 5.64 3.55
C ILE A 44 14.07 5.80 4.92
N ASP A 45 13.53 5.18 5.96
CA ASP A 45 14.11 5.22 7.31
C ASP A 45 15.53 4.61 7.32
N ASN A 46 15.73 3.47 6.66
CA ASN A 46 17.05 2.85 6.52
C ASN A 46 18.06 3.75 5.77
N LEU A 47 17.60 4.50 4.76
CA LEU A 47 18.44 5.47 4.04
C LEU A 47 18.77 6.69 4.92
N GLU A 48 17.85 7.11 5.78
CA GLU A 48 18.08 8.17 6.76
C GLU A 48 19.13 7.75 7.78
N ASP A 49 19.00 6.54 8.34
CA ASP A 49 19.99 5.96 9.26
C ASP A 49 21.37 5.84 8.60
N ALA A 50 21.43 5.34 7.36
CA ALA A 50 22.69 5.26 6.60
C ALA A 50 23.32 6.64 6.37
N SER A 51 22.50 7.66 6.09
CA SER A 51 22.95 9.05 5.94
C SER A 51 23.54 9.60 7.25
N ASN A 52 22.89 9.31 8.38
CA ASN A 52 23.36 9.74 9.70
C ASN A 52 24.69 9.09 10.07
N GLU A 53 24.84 7.78 9.81
CA GLU A 53 26.11 7.07 10.02
C GLU A 53 27.23 7.60 9.11
N LEU A 54 26.90 7.94 7.85
CA LEU A 54 27.85 8.51 6.91
C LEU A 54 28.40 9.86 7.39
N ILE A 55 27.58 10.67 8.06
CA ILE A 55 28.02 11.95 8.65
C ILE A 55 29.05 11.71 9.76
N LEU A 56 28.89 10.65 10.55
CA LEU A 56 29.74 10.34 11.72
C LEU A 56 31.10 9.75 11.35
N THR A 57 31.29 9.24 10.12
CA THR A 57 32.58 8.67 9.71
C THR A 57 33.60 9.74 9.30
N ASP A 58 34.84 9.55 9.76
CA ASP A 58 36.03 10.32 9.36
C ASP A 58 36.67 9.78 8.05
N GLU A 59 36.15 8.69 7.48
CA GLU A 59 36.67 8.10 6.25
C GLU A 59 36.24 8.91 5.01
N GLU A 60 37.20 9.26 4.14
CA GLU A 60 36.93 9.94 2.86
C GLU A 60 36.34 9.00 1.78
N VAL A 61 36.53 7.69 1.96
CA VAL A 61 36.08 6.65 1.03
C VAL A 61 35.40 5.54 1.83
N VAL A 62 34.17 5.22 1.46
CA VAL A 62 33.35 4.22 2.16
C VAL A 62 33.00 3.06 1.23
N ARG A 63 32.61 1.93 1.83
CA ARG A 63 32.16 0.75 1.09
C ARG A 63 30.66 0.86 0.81
N PHE A 64 30.31 1.09 -0.46
CA PHE A 64 28.93 1.17 -0.91
C PHE A 64 28.50 -0.15 -1.57
N GLN A 65 27.35 -0.69 -1.16
CA GLN A 65 26.82 -1.94 -1.70
C GLN A 65 26.11 -1.71 -3.05
N ILE A 66 26.46 -2.50 -4.05
CA ILE A 66 25.80 -2.52 -5.36
C ILE A 66 25.45 -3.98 -5.69
N GLY A 67 24.18 -4.34 -5.55
CA GLY A 67 23.75 -5.74 -5.66
C GLY A 67 24.43 -6.60 -4.58
N GLU A 68 25.29 -7.52 -5.02
CA GLU A 68 25.99 -8.49 -4.14
C GLU A 68 27.44 -8.10 -3.82
N VAL A 69 27.93 -6.96 -4.32
CA VAL A 69 29.33 -6.53 -4.14
C VAL A 69 29.43 -5.18 -3.43
N PHE A 70 30.60 -4.91 -2.82
CA PHE A 70 30.93 -3.62 -2.23
C PHE A 70 32.01 -2.91 -3.06
N ALA A 71 31.75 -1.67 -3.44
CA ALA A 71 32.70 -0.79 -4.11
C ALA A 71 33.20 0.29 -3.13
N HIS A 72 34.47 0.67 -3.26
CA HIS A 72 35.01 1.83 -2.54
C HIS A 72 34.59 3.08 -3.31
N VAL A 73 33.80 3.95 -2.67
CA VAL A 73 33.21 5.14 -3.28
C VAL A 73 33.51 6.35 -2.40
N PRO A 74 33.87 7.52 -2.97
CA PRO A 74 34.05 8.74 -2.18
C PRO A 74 32.81 9.07 -1.37
N LYS A 75 33.00 9.54 -0.14
CA LYS A 75 31.91 9.90 0.78
C LYS A 75 30.89 10.86 0.15
N GLU A 76 31.36 11.93 -0.50
CA GLU A 76 30.50 12.93 -1.17
C GLU A 76 29.60 12.31 -2.26
N GLU A 77 30.12 11.31 -3.00
CA GLU A 77 29.34 10.60 -4.02
C GLU A 77 28.28 9.70 -3.36
N VAL A 78 28.60 9.06 -2.23
CA VAL A 78 27.62 8.25 -1.48
C VAL A 78 26.53 9.13 -0.87
N GLU A 79 26.87 10.31 -0.33
CA GLU A 79 25.89 11.28 0.15
C GLU A 79 24.89 11.67 -0.95
N THR A 80 25.41 12.01 -2.14
CA THR A 80 24.58 12.35 -3.30
C THR A 80 23.66 11.19 -3.70
N ARG A 81 24.19 9.97 -3.77
CA ARG A 81 23.39 8.78 -4.12
C ARG A 81 22.31 8.48 -3.09
N ILE A 82 22.60 8.63 -1.79
CA ILE A 82 21.61 8.43 -0.73
C ILE A 82 20.48 9.43 -0.88
N GLU A 83 20.78 10.70 -1.15
CA GLU A 83 19.76 11.73 -1.36
C GLU A 83 18.88 11.44 -2.58
N GLU A 84 19.49 11.05 -3.71
CA GLU A 84 18.74 10.64 -4.91
C GLU A 84 17.82 9.44 -4.63
N MET A 85 18.32 8.44 -3.89
CA MET A 85 17.52 7.27 -3.50
C MET A 85 16.36 7.65 -2.57
N LYS A 86 16.56 8.57 -1.62
CA LYS A 86 15.49 9.10 -0.76
C LYS A 86 14.44 9.86 -1.57
N GLU A 87 14.84 10.68 -2.54
CA GLU A 87 13.92 11.43 -3.39
C GLU A 87 13.06 10.48 -4.24
N VAL A 88 13.68 9.47 -4.87
CA VAL A 88 12.97 8.46 -5.66
C VAL A 88 11.98 7.67 -4.79
N ASN A 89 12.41 7.22 -3.60
CA ASN A 89 11.54 6.47 -2.71
C ASN A 89 10.40 7.32 -2.16
N SER A 90 10.64 8.59 -1.82
CA SER A 90 9.60 9.53 -1.39
C SER A 90 8.54 9.76 -2.46
N LYS A 91 8.95 9.95 -3.72
CA LYS A 91 8.03 10.09 -4.86
C LYS A 91 7.23 8.81 -5.13
N ASN A 92 7.83 7.65 -4.93
CA ASN A 92 7.12 6.38 -5.07
C ASN A 92 6.11 6.19 -3.93
N LEU A 93 6.49 6.54 -2.70
CA LEU A 93 5.61 6.50 -1.54
C LEU A 93 4.38 7.41 -1.75
N GLU A 94 4.57 8.64 -2.23
CA GLU A 94 3.47 9.57 -2.55
C GLU A 94 2.48 8.94 -3.54
N LYS A 95 2.96 8.32 -4.62
CA LYS A 95 2.10 7.65 -5.60
C LYS A 95 1.33 6.46 -5.02
N LEU A 96 1.97 5.68 -4.15
CA LEU A 96 1.32 4.54 -3.48
C LEU A 96 0.21 5.03 -2.54
N GLU A 97 0.46 6.11 -1.80
CA GLU A 97 -0.54 6.75 -0.93
C GLU A 97 -1.71 7.31 -1.75
N GLU A 98 -1.46 7.99 -2.87
CA GLU A 98 -2.51 8.45 -3.80
C GLU A 98 -3.34 7.28 -4.38
N GLU A 99 -2.68 6.19 -4.78
CA GLU A 99 -3.38 4.99 -5.27
C GLU A 99 -4.26 4.38 -4.17
N LYS A 100 -3.74 4.28 -2.95
CA LYS A 100 -4.47 3.78 -1.78
C LYS A 100 -5.72 4.62 -1.50
N GLU A 101 -5.61 5.94 -1.54
CA GLU A 101 -6.76 6.84 -1.37
C GLU A 101 -7.82 6.62 -2.47
N SER A 102 -7.38 6.46 -3.72
CA SER A 102 -8.29 6.17 -4.84
C SER A 102 -9.00 4.83 -4.69
N VAL A 103 -8.29 3.79 -4.25
CA VAL A 103 -8.85 2.46 -3.99
C VAL A 103 -9.88 2.54 -2.86
N LEU A 104 -9.57 3.22 -1.75
CA LEU A 104 -10.49 3.43 -0.64
C LEU A 104 -11.76 4.17 -1.08
N ALA A 105 -11.63 5.21 -1.90
CA ALA A 105 -12.78 5.94 -2.43
C ALA A 105 -13.69 5.05 -3.30
N GLN A 106 -13.10 4.21 -4.17
CA GLN A 106 -13.85 3.25 -4.98
C GLN A 106 -14.54 2.18 -4.14
N MET A 107 -13.86 1.66 -3.11
CA MET A 107 -14.44 0.69 -2.17
C MET A 107 -15.61 1.31 -1.40
N ALA A 108 -15.48 2.53 -0.91
CA ALA A 108 -16.55 3.23 -0.18
C ALA A 108 -17.81 3.40 -1.03
N GLU A 109 -17.66 3.70 -2.33
CA GLU A 109 -18.79 3.82 -3.24
C GLU A 109 -19.48 2.48 -3.50
N LEU A 110 -18.70 1.43 -3.79
CA LEU A 110 -19.23 0.08 -3.95
C LEU A 110 -19.93 -0.43 -2.68
N LYS A 111 -19.36 -0.12 -1.51
CA LYS A 111 -19.92 -0.48 -0.21
C LYS A 111 -21.31 0.13 -0.02
N LYS A 112 -21.49 1.42 -0.35
CA LYS A 112 -22.82 2.08 -0.30
C LYS A 112 -23.82 1.42 -1.23
N ILE A 113 -23.42 1.10 -2.46
CA ILE A 113 -24.29 0.45 -3.45
C ILE A 113 -24.74 -0.92 -2.94
N LEU A 114 -23.79 -1.73 -2.48
CA LEU A 114 -24.05 -3.11 -2.04
C LEU A 114 -24.86 -3.16 -0.74
N TYR A 115 -24.53 -2.36 0.28
CA TYR A 115 -25.34 -2.30 1.50
C TYR A 115 -26.72 -1.66 1.28
N GLY A 116 -26.84 -0.72 0.35
CA GLY A 116 -28.13 -0.14 -0.03
C GLY A 116 -29.12 -1.19 -0.55
N LYS A 117 -28.61 -2.21 -1.25
CA LYS A 117 -29.42 -3.31 -1.81
C LYS A 117 -29.55 -4.51 -0.87
N PHE A 118 -28.44 -5.02 -0.36
CA PHE A 118 -28.40 -6.28 0.39
C PHE A 118 -28.53 -6.10 1.91
N LYS A 119 -28.31 -4.89 2.43
CA LYS A 119 -28.42 -4.57 3.87
C LYS A 119 -27.65 -5.60 4.72
N ASP A 120 -28.34 -6.25 5.66
CA ASP A 120 -27.77 -7.25 6.57
C ASP A 120 -27.45 -8.60 5.89
N SER A 121 -27.76 -8.77 4.60
CA SER A 121 -27.51 -10.01 3.86
C SER A 121 -26.11 -10.06 3.21
N ILE A 122 -25.30 -9.00 3.35
CA ILE A 122 -23.92 -8.96 2.88
C ILE A 122 -23.00 -8.46 4.00
N ASN A 123 -21.79 -9.03 4.09
CA ASN A 123 -20.73 -8.50 4.92
C ASN A 123 -19.52 -8.12 4.05
N LEU A 124 -19.13 -6.85 4.09
CA LEU A 124 -17.99 -6.28 3.38
C LEU A 124 -16.98 -5.64 4.34
N GLU A 125 -17.19 -5.79 5.65
CA GLU A 125 -16.20 -5.44 6.66
C GLU A 125 -15.14 -6.54 6.74
N GLU A 126 -13.90 -6.15 7.02
CA GLU A 126 -12.83 -7.07 7.40
C GLU A 126 -12.68 -7.10 8.93
N ASP A 127 -12.34 -8.27 9.47
CA ASP A 127 -11.89 -8.44 10.86
C ASP A 127 -10.44 -7.97 11.04
#